data_AF-A0A958V1C6-F1
#
_entry.id   AF-A0A958V1C6-F1
#
_cell.length_a   1.000
_cell.length_b   1.000
_cell.length_c   1.000
_cell.angle_alpha   90.00
_cell.angle_beta   90.00
_cell.angle_gamma   90.00
#
_symmetry.space_group_name_H-M   'P 1'
#
loop_
_entity.id
_entity.type
_entity.pdbx_description
1 polymer ?
#
loop_
_entity_poly.entity_id
_entity_poly.type
_entity_poly.pdbx_seq_one_letter_code
_entity_poly.pdbx_strand_id
1 'polypeptide(L)'
;MKVLSDLNEKINHTTGVIDSMISQYFANRLGVKDVKVINALGHDGQLTFTQKVELFSEIARLSKIDRAKLKIYTRINNEMLLGKDIFSTDGYFSGSSCYSPFLFNVYLEDADKKTIKQKLIFAIDQLMEDVVSLTEQYVSKPQIYYNKNVGIKLPE
;
A
#
# COMPACT_ATOMS: atom_id res chain seq x y z
N MET A 1 -12.04 12.02 -19.66
CA MET A 1 -11.12 12.78 -18.77
C MET A 1 -11.59 12.79 -17.32
N LYS A 2 -12.84 13.20 -17.00
CA LYS A 2 -13.35 13.28 -15.61
C LYS A 2 -13.13 12.01 -14.76
N VAL A 3 -13.55 10.83 -15.25
CA VAL A 3 -13.39 9.55 -14.52
C VAL A 3 -11.93 9.20 -14.16
N LEU A 4 -10.96 9.60 -14.98
CA LEU A 4 -9.54 9.36 -14.69
C LEU A 4 -9.02 10.34 -13.65
N SER A 5 -9.48 11.60 -13.70
CA SER A 5 -9.21 12.61 -12.68
C SER A 5 -9.75 12.15 -11.32
N ASP A 6 -11.00 11.70 -11.29
CA ASP A 6 -11.67 11.23 -10.08
C ASP A 6 -10.93 10.01 -9.47
N LEU A 7 -10.48 9.06 -10.31
CA LEU A 7 -9.71 7.90 -9.85
C LEU A 7 -8.33 8.31 -9.30
N ASN A 8 -7.66 9.26 -9.95
CA ASN A 8 -6.35 9.75 -9.50
C ASN A 8 -6.46 10.46 -8.14
N GLU A 9 -7.49 11.29 -7.95
CA GLU A 9 -7.78 11.93 -6.66
C GLU A 9 -8.04 10.90 -5.56
N LYS A 10 -8.85 9.87 -5.84
CA LYS A 10 -9.09 8.77 -4.90
C LYS A 10 -7.80 8.01 -4.54
N ILE A 11 -6.96 7.70 -5.53
CA ILE A 11 -5.69 7.01 -5.30
C ILE A 11 -4.78 7.87 -4.41
N ASN A 12 -4.63 9.16 -4.72
CA ASN A 12 -3.82 10.08 -3.92
C ASN A 12 -4.31 10.18 -2.48
N HIS A 13 -5.63 10.31 -2.29
CA HIS A 13 -6.24 10.33 -0.96
C HIS A 13 -5.96 9.02 -0.19
N THR A 14 -6.22 7.87 -0.83
CA THR A 14 -6.01 6.55 -0.24
C THR A 14 -4.54 6.32 0.12
N THR A 15 -3.61 6.73 -0.74
CA THR A 15 -2.16 6.66 -0.50
C THR A 15 -1.79 7.48 0.72
N GLY A 16 -2.33 8.70 0.86
CA GLY A 16 -2.09 9.55 2.03
C GLY A 16 -2.61 8.92 3.34
N VAL A 17 -3.78 8.30 3.31
CA VAL A 17 -4.36 7.58 4.46
C VAL A 17 -3.48 6.40 4.88
N ILE A 18 -3.08 5.54 3.93
CA ILE A 18 -2.22 4.38 4.19
C ILE A 18 -0.83 4.82 4.68
N ASP A 19 -0.24 5.85 4.05
CA ASP A 19 1.05 6.39 4.45
C ASP A 19 1.03 6.91 5.88
N SER A 20 -0.03 7.62 6.27
CA SER A 20 -0.23 8.12 7.63
C SER A 20 -0.31 6.97 8.64
N MET A 21 -1.11 5.94 8.36
CA MET A 21 -1.25 4.78 9.24
C MET A 21 0.06 4.01 9.42
N ILE A 22 0.79 3.75 8.34
CA ILE A 22 2.07 3.04 8.39
C ILE A 22 3.11 3.88 9.13
N SER A 23 3.15 5.19 8.88
CA SER A 23 4.07 6.11 9.56
C SER A 23 3.81 6.15 11.07
N GLN A 24 2.54 6.22 11.48
CA GLN A 24 2.18 6.17 12.90
C GLN A 24 2.53 4.81 13.52
N TYR A 25 2.32 3.72 12.80
CA TYR A 25 2.70 2.38 13.24
C TYR A 25 4.21 2.27 13.49
N PHE A 26 5.04 2.80 12.59
CA PHE A 26 6.49 2.84 12.78
C PHE A 26 6.90 3.75 13.95
N ALA A 27 6.25 4.90 14.15
CA ALA A 27 6.53 5.81 15.26
C ALA A 27 6.32 5.10 16.60
N ASN A 28 5.16 4.48 16.74
CA ASN A 28 4.78 3.71 17.92
C ASN A 28 5.76 2.54 18.17
N ARG A 29 6.16 1.82 17.11
CA ARG A 29 7.10 0.69 17.17
C ARG A 29 8.49 1.08 17.65
N LEU A 30 9.00 2.24 17.21
CA LEU A 30 10.32 2.74 17.58
C LEU A 30 10.31 3.46 18.93
N GLY A 31 9.15 3.64 19.56
CA GLY A 31 9.00 4.42 20.79
C GLY A 31 9.26 5.91 20.60
N VAL A 32 9.21 6.39 19.35
CA VAL A 32 9.42 7.79 19.00
C VAL A 32 8.07 8.46 18.79
N LYS A 33 7.87 9.63 19.40
CA LYS A 33 6.65 10.42 19.21
C LYS A 33 6.65 11.20 17.89
N ASP A 34 7.82 11.38 17.29
CA ASP A 34 7.98 12.19 16.09
C ASP A 34 8.25 11.30 14.86
N VAL A 35 7.33 11.35 13.90
CA VAL A 35 7.39 10.64 12.62
C VAL A 35 8.63 11.06 11.81
N LYS A 36 9.17 12.26 12.05
CA LYS A 36 10.41 12.75 11.41
C LYS A 36 11.62 11.87 11.71
N VAL A 37 11.64 11.14 12.82
CA VAL A 37 12.73 10.23 13.17
C VAL A 37 12.72 8.96 12.30
N ILE A 38 11.54 8.50 11.87
CA ILE A 38 11.42 7.36 10.94
C ILE A 38 11.98 7.74 9.57
N ASN A 39 11.75 8.98 9.15
CA ASN A 39 12.22 9.50 7.87
C ASN A 39 13.76 9.50 7.78
N ALA A 40 14.47 9.69 8.91
CA ALA A 40 15.92 9.62 8.97
C ALA A 40 16.53 8.24 8.64
N LEU A 41 15.71 7.18 8.53
CA LEU A 41 16.15 5.84 8.10
C LEU A 41 16.29 5.70 6.57
N GLY A 42 15.85 6.69 5.79
CA GLY A 42 15.99 6.70 4.33
C GLY A 42 17.33 7.26 3.85
N HIS A 43 17.76 6.86 2.65
CA HIS A 43 19.04 7.28 2.06
C HIS A 43 19.15 8.81 1.84
N ASP A 44 18.01 9.49 1.69
CA ASP A 44 17.88 10.96 1.55
C ASP A 44 17.09 11.61 2.71
N GLY A 45 16.97 10.91 3.84
CA GLY A 45 16.27 11.42 5.02
C GLY A 45 14.74 11.38 4.95
N GLN A 46 14.13 10.71 3.97
CA GLN A 46 12.72 10.29 3.99
C GLN A 46 12.52 8.91 3.34
N LEU A 47 11.66 8.07 3.94
CA LEU A 47 11.21 6.82 3.30
C LEU A 47 10.10 7.14 2.30
N THR A 48 10.25 6.66 1.07
CA THR A 48 9.19 6.71 0.06
C THR A 48 8.00 5.83 0.47
N PHE A 49 6.82 6.12 -0.07
CA PHE A 49 5.62 5.29 0.15
C PHE A 49 5.89 3.80 -0.14
N THR A 50 6.57 3.50 -1.25
CA THR A 50 6.95 2.13 -1.63
C THR A 50 7.80 1.47 -0.55
N GLN A 51 8.86 2.14 -0.08
CA GLN A 51 9.74 1.61 0.98
C GLN A 51 8.99 1.39 2.29
N LYS A 52 8.07 2.29 2.66
CA LYS A 52 7.25 2.13 3.87
C LYS A 52 6.34 0.91 3.77
N VAL A 53 5.69 0.69 2.62
CA VAL A 53 4.82 -0.47 2.39
C VAL A 53 5.61 -1.79 2.44
N GLU A 54 6.81 -1.82 1.84
CA GLU A 54 7.70 -2.99 1.89
C GLU A 54 8.10 -3.33 3.33
N LEU A 55 8.61 -2.34 4.06
CA LEU A 55 9.01 -2.50 5.46
C LEU A 55 7.82 -2.91 6.34
N PHE A 56 6.66 -2.30 6.13
CA PHE A 56 5.43 -2.62 6.85
C PHE A 56 5.03 -4.08 6.63
N SER A 57 5.08 -4.53 5.37
CA SER A 57 4.74 -5.90 4.97
C SER A 57 5.64 -6.95 5.63
N GLU A 58 6.88 -6.60 5.95
CA GLU A 58 7.84 -7.45 6.65
C GLU A 58 7.62 -7.43 8.17
N ILE A 59 7.56 -6.25 8.77
CA ILE A 59 7.44 -6.09 10.23
C ILE A 59 6.09 -6.61 10.74
N ALA A 60 5.00 -6.26 10.05
CA ALA A 60 3.65 -6.70 10.43
C ALA A 60 3.35 -8.16 10.01
N ARG A 61 4.31 -8.84 9.36
CA ARG A 61 4.23 -10.25 8.95
C ARG A 61 2.95 -10.57 8.17
N LEU A 62 2.67 -9.76 7.15
CA LEU A 62 1.49 -9.93 6.30
C LEU A 62 1.47 -11.30 5.62
N SER A 63 0.27 -11.84 5.42
CA SER A 63 0.08 -13.03 4.59
C SER A 63 0.55 -12.78 3.15
N LYS A 64 0.81 -13.86 2.40
CA LYS A 64 1.23 -13.76 0.99
C LYS A 64 0.22 -12.97 0.14
N ILE A 65 -1.07 -13.18 0.39
CA ILE A 65 -2.16 -12.53 -0.35
C ILE A 65 -2.25 -11.05 0.03
N ASP A 66 -2.17 -10.73 1.32
CA ASP A 66 -2.23 -9.33 1.81
C ASP A 66 -1.05 -8.51 1.30
N ARG A 67 0.14 -9.09 1.31
CA ARG A 67 1.34 -8.49 0.71
C ARG A 67 1.17 -8.27 -0.79
N ALA A 68 0.54 -9.20 -1.50
CA ALA A 68 0.27 -9.05 -2.92
C ALA A 68 -0.70 -7.89 -3.21
N LYS A 69 -1.77 -7.74 -2.42
CA LYS A 69 -2.72 -6.63 -2.52
C LYS A 69 -2.03 -5.27 -2.37
N LEU A 70 -1.26 -5.08 -1.29
CA LEU A 70 -0.49 -3.85 -1.08
C LEU A 70 0.51 -3.59 -2.21
N LYS A 71 1.24 -4.61 -2.66
CA LYS A 71 2.22 -4.47 -3.76
C LYS A 71 1.55 -4.03 -5.06
N ILE A 72 0.41 -4.62 -5.41
CA ILE A 72 -0.36 -4.26 -6.61
C ILE A 72 -0.85 -2.82 -6.49
N TYR A 73 -1.39 -2.44 -5.33
CA TYR A 73 -1.82 -1.07 -5.06
C TYR A 73 -0.67 -0.05 -5.20
N THR A 74 0.46 -0.28 -4.55
CA THR A 74 1.65 0.59 -4.64
C THR A 74 2.11 0.74 -6.09
N ARG A 75 2.05 -0.34 -6.88
CA ARG A 75 2.40 -0.28 -8.29
C ARG A 75 1.43 0.57 -9.10
N ILE A 76 0.11 0.42 -8.88
CA ILE A 76 -0.92 1.27 -9.52
C ILE A 76 -0.67 2.74 -9.19
N ASN A 77 -0.43 3.06 -7.91
CA ASN A 77 -0.11 4.42 -7.45
C ASN A 77 1.11 4.99 -8.20
N ASN A 78 2.21 4.23 -8.30
CA ASN A 78 3.42 4.69 -8.97
C ASN A 78 3.22 4.94 -10.47
N GLU A 79 2.44 4.09 -11.15
CA GLU A 79 2.16 4.28 -12.58
C GLU A 79 1.24 5.50 -12.83
N MET A 80 0.28 5.77 -11.92
CA MET A 80 -0.57 6.96 -11.97
C MET A 80 0.23 8.26 -11.72
N LEU A 81 1.18 8.25 -10.77
CA LEU A 81 2.06 9.38 -10.49
C LEU A 81 2.94 9.75 -11.70
N LEU A 82 3.31 8.76 -12.52
CA LEU A 82 4.08 8.97 -13.75
C LEU A 82 3.21 9.48 -14.92
N GLY A 83 1.92 9.75 -14.69
CA GLY A 83 1.00 10.24 -15.72
C GLY A 83 0.72 9.23 -16.84
N LYS A 84 1.03 7.94 -16.62
CA LYS A 84 0.79 6.91 -17.61
C LYS A 84 -0.70 6.61 -17.65
N ASP A 85 -1.28 6.55 -18.85
CA ASP A 85 -2.62 6.02 -19.01
C ASP A 85 -2.59 4.52 -18.74
N ILE A 86 -2.91 4.15 -17.49
CA ILE A 86 -2.93 2.75 -17.06
C ILE A 86 -3.96 1.92 -17.86
N PHE A 87 -4.92 2.56 -18.55
CA PHE A 87 -5.94 1.91 -19.36
C PHE A 87 -5.59 1.83 -20.85
N SER A 88 -4.44 2.36 -21.27
CA SER A 88 -3.99 2.24 -22.65
C SER A 88 -3.57 0.81 -23.00
N THR A 89 -3.69 0.43 -24.26
CA THR A 89 -3.31 -0.90 -24.79
C THR A 89 -1.82 -1.21 -24.68
N ASP A 90 -0.96 -0.21 -24.48
CA ASP A 90 0.48 -0.34 -24.18
C ASP A 90 0.79 -0.12 -22.69
N GLY A 91 -0.25 0.02 -21.86
CA GLY A 91 -0.17 0.40 -20.46
C GLY A 91 -0.05 -0.76 -19.48
N TYR A 92 -0.26 -0.44 -18.20
CA TYR A 92 -0.08 -1.32 -17.03
C TYR A 92 -0.73 -2.71 -17.13
N PHE A 93 -1.78 -2.86 -17.96
CA PHE A 93 -2.53 -4.10 -18.10
C PHE A 93 -2.20 -4.92 -19.36
N SER A 94 -1.22 -4.54 -20.17
CA SER A 94 -0.79 -5.31 -21.34
C SER A 94 0.66 -5.82 -21.26
N GLY A 95 1.45 -5.35 -20.30
CA GLY A 95 2.82 -5.84 -20.07
C GLY A 95 2.90 -7.20 -19.37
N SER A 96 4.09 -7.81 -19.37
CA SER A 96 4.41 -9.07 -18.66
C SER A 96 4.24 -9.00 -17.13
N SER A 97 3.99 -7.80 -16.58
CA SER A 97 3.67 -7.53 -15.18
C SER A 97 2.20 -7.12 -14.99
N CYS A 98 1.32 -7.58 -15.89
CA CYS A 98 -0.12 -7.32 -15.82
C CYS A 98 -0.75 -8.00 -14.60
N TYR A 99 -1.25 -7.19 -13.66
CA TYR A 99 -1.99 -7.67 -12.48
C TYR A 99 -3.50 -7.73 -12.70
N SER A 100 -3.99 -7.48 -13.92
CA SER A 100 -5.42 -7.61 -14.22
C SER A 100 -6.00 -8.99 -13.90
N PRO A 101 -5.30 -10.13 -14.10
CA PRO A 101 -5.85 -11.43 -13.74
C PRO A 101 -6.06 -11.56 -12.22
N PHE A 102 -5.14 -11.02 -11.41
CA PHE A 102 -5.32 -10.99 -9.96
C PHE A 102 -6.52 -10.12 -9.57
N LEU A 103 -6.59 -8.90 -10.10
CA LEU A 103 -7.68 -7.96 -9.79
C LEU A 103 -9.05 -8.53 -10.18
N PHE A 104 -9.13 -9.16 -11.34
CA PHE A 104 -10.37 -9.77 -11.81
C PHE A 104 -10.74 -10.99 -10.98
N ASN A 105 -9.80 -11.88 -10.68
CA ASN A 105 -10.09 -13.05 -9.87
C ASN A 105 -10.46 -12.73 -8.42
N VAL A 106 -9.94 -11.63 -7.86
CA VAL A 106 -10.19 -11.26 -6.46
C VAL A 106 -11.46 -10.42 -6.30
N TYR A 107 -11.76 -9.53 -7.25
CA TYR A 107 -12.81 -8.52 -7.08
C TYR A 107 -13.95 -8.59 -8.09
N LEU A 108 -13.94 -9.53 -9.05
CA LEU A 108 -15.04 -9.70 -10.00
C LEU A 108 -15.60 -11.11 -9.90
N GLU A 109 -16.81 -11.24 -9.36
CA GLU A 109 -17.50 -12.53 -9.26
C GLU A 109 -18.33 -12.86 -10.50
N ASP A 110 -18.94 -11.87 -11.15
CA ASP A 110 -19.55 -12.06 -12.48
C ASP A 110 -19.78 -10.71 -13.15
N ALA A 111 -19.17 -10.48 -14.31
CA ALA A 111 -19.19 -9.17 -14.96
C ALA A 111 -19.40 -9.28 -16.46
N ASP A 112 -20.43 -10.04 -16.87
CA ASP A 112 -20.69 -10.31 -18.28
C ASP A 112 -21.15 -9.10 -19.12
N LYS A 113 -21.34 -7.93 -18.51
CA LYS A 113 -21.83 -6.71 -19.22
C LYS A 113 -20.96 -5.46 -19.08
N LYS A 114 -19.78 -5.53 -18.45
CA LYS A 114 -18.89 -4.36 -18.27
C LYS A 114 -17.72 -4.39 -19.25
N THR A 115 -17.30 -3.22 -19.74
CA THR A 115 -16.05 -3.11 -20.52
C THR A 115 -14.84 -3.41 -19.64
N ILE A 116 -13.71 -3.81 -20.24
CA ILE A 116 -12.45 -4.07 -19.50
C ILE A 116 -12.07 -2.87 -18.62
N LYS A 117 -12.20 -1.65 -19.15
CA LYS A 117 -11.95 -0.42 -18.40
C LYS A 117 -12.83 -0.28 -17.16
N GLN A 118 -14.13 -0.56 -17.28
CA GLN A 118 -15.07 -0.48 -16.16
C GLN A 118 -14.79 -1.56 -15.10
N LYS A 119 -14.43 -2.77 -15.54
CA LYS A 119 -14.01 -3.87 -14.67
C LYS A 119 -12.76 -3.50 -13.86
N LEU A 120 -11.78 -2.88 -14.51
CA LEU A 120 -10.55 -2.43 -13.88
C LEU A 120 -10.79 -1.29 -12.89
N ILE A 121 -11.54 -0.26 -13.26
CA ILE A 121 -11.88 0.83 -12.33
C ILE A 121 -12.56 0.27 -11.07
N PHE A 122 -13.52 -0.63 -11.26
CA PHE A 122 -14.21 -1.28 -10.14
C PHE A 122 -13.24 -2.09 -9.25
N ALA A 123 -12.38 -2.91 -9.86
CA ALA A 123 -11.42 -3.71 -9.10
C ALA A 123 -10.36 -2.85 -8.38
N ILE A 124 -9.96 -1.70 -8.96
CA ILE A 124 -9.07 -0.74 -8.29
C ILE A 124 -9.78 -0.05 -7.13
N ASP A 125 -11.04 0.36 -7.30
CA ASP A 125 -11.86 0.92 -6.21
C ASP A 125 -11.98 -0.08 -5.04
N GLN A 126 -12.28 -1.35 -5.33
CA GLN A 126 -12.34 -2.40 -4.31
C GLN A 126 -10.98 -2.68 -3.67
N LEU A 127 -9.90 -2.70 -4.46
CA LEU A 127 -8.55 -2.83 -3.93
C LEU A 127 -8.21 -1.70 -2.97
N MET A 128 -8.59 -0.45 -3.26
CA MET A 128 -8.35 0.70 -2.37
C MET A 128 -9.03 0.53 -1.01
N GLU A 129 -10.30 0.14 -1.00
CA GLU A 129 -11.04 -0.13 0.24
C GLU A 129 -10.38 -1.25 1.05
N ASP A 130 -9.99 -2.33 0.36
CA ASP A 130 -9.37 -3.50 0.98
C ASP A 130 -7.99 -3.19 1.56
N VAL A 131 -7.12 -2.44 0.85
CA VAL A 131 -5.80 -2.08 1.38
C VAL A 131 -5.87 -1.11 2.55
N VAL A 132 -6.88 -0.24 2.62
CA VAL A 132 -7.14 0.61 3.80
C VAL A 132 -7.53 -0.27 4.98
N SER A 133 -8.56 -1.10 4.83
CA SER A 133 -9.04 -1.99 5.90
C SER A 133 -7.96 -2.96 6.38
N LEU A 134 -7.19 -3.53 5.46
CA LEU A 134 -6.04 -4.38 5.75
C LEU A 134 -5.00 -3.62 6.56
N THR A 135 -4.63 -2.40 6.14
CA THR A 135 -3.65 -1.60 6.86
C THR A 135 -4.13 -1.33 8.29
N GLU A 136 -5.38 -0.89 8.46
CA GLU A 136 -6.02 -0.70 9.78
C GLU A 136 -5.92 -1.98 10.63
N GLN A 137 -6.31 -3.12 10.09
CA GLN A 137 -6.29 -4.40 10.80
C GLN A 137 -4.88 -4.75 11.30
N TYR A 138 -3.84 -4.52 10.50
CA TYR A 138 -2.47 -4.87 10.86
C TYR A 138 -1.82 -3.84 11.82
N VAL A 139 -2.18 -2.56 11.73
CA VAL A 139 -1.68 -1.54 12.68
C VAL A 139 -2.38 -1.62 14.04
N SER A 140 -3.64 -2.08 14.09
CA SER A 140 -4.42 -2.21 15.34
C SER A 140 -4.17 -3.51 16.09
N LYS A 141 -3.54 -4.53 15.48
CA LYS A 141 -3.26 -5.80 16.17
C LYS A 141 -2.35 -5.53 17.39
N PRO A 142 -2.80 -5.87 18.62
CA PRO A 142 -1.96 -5.72 19.81
C PRO A 142 -0.76 -6.65 19.65
N GLN A 143 0.43 -6.06 19.68
CA GLN A 143 1.64 -6.84 19.59
C GLN A 143 2.09 -7.18 21.00
N ILE A 144 2.21 -8.49 21.25
CA ILE A 144 2.79 -9.03 22.46
C ILE A 144 4.20 -8.45 22.55
N TYR A 145 4.38 -7.47 23.44
CA TYR A 145 5.68 -6.89 23.74
C TYR A 145 6.62 -8.02 24.17
N TYR A 146 7.63 -8.32 23.35
CA TYR A 146 8.83 -8.95 23.88
C TYR A 146 9.64 -7.84 24.56
N ASN A 147 9.25 -7.51 25.79
CA ASN A 147 10.07 -6.70 26.67
C ASN A 147 10.22 -7.43 28.00
N LYS A 148 11.29 -8.23 28.10
CA LYS A 148 11.88 -8.62 29.37
C LYS A 148 13.39 -8.78 29.15
N ASN A 149 14.13 -7.74 29.53
CA ASN A 149 15.50 -7.83 30.02
C ASN A 149 16.52 -8.53 29.11
N VAL A 150 16.91 -7.90 28.00
CA VAL A 150 18.28 -8.11 27.49
C VAL A 150 19.13 -7.00 28.08
N GLY A 151 19.84 -7.33 29.16
CA GLY A 151 20.66 -6.40 29.93
C GLY A 151 21.84 -5.87 29.14
N ILE A 152 21.63 -4.78 28.40
CA ILE A 152 22.72 -3.97 27.87
C ILE A 152 22.93 -2.81 28.86
N LYS A 153 23.95 -2.92 29.70
CA LYS A 153 24.52 -1.78 30.40
C LYS A 153 25.37 -1.00 29.40
N LEU A 154 25.09 0.29 29.22
CA LEU A 154 26.00 1.20 28.53
C LEU A 154 27.23 1.43 29.42
N PRO A 155 28.45 1.48 28.86
CA PRO A 155 29.66 1.77 29.63
C PRO A 155 29.61 3.20 30.19
N GLU A 156 30.14 3.36 31.41
CA GLU A 156 30.40 4.65 32.06
C GLU A 156 31.44 5.49 31.29
#